data_AF-A0A914J740-F1
#
_entry.id   AF-A0A914J740-F1
#
_cell.length_a   1.000
_cell.length_b   1.000
_cell.length_c   1.000
_cell.angle_alpha   90.00
_cell.angle_beta   90.00
_cell.angle_gamma   90.00
#
_symmetry.space_group_name_H-M   'P 1'
#
loop_
_entity.id
_entity.type
_entity.pdbx_description
1 polymer ?
#
loop_
_entity_poly.entity_id
_entity_poly.type
_entity_poly.pdbx_seq_one_letter_code
_entity_poly.pdbx_strand_id
1 'polypeptide(L)'
;MFAFTKSWGISDQFRGNFMVVEKTKHKVVALVSGGKDSTYNMIRCKQEGHEIVCLANLYPSTGTEIDSHMYQSVGHECIETIAQVMQLPLYRREIKGKSIETKMEYEKNENDEIEDLYVLLKAVIKHHPDVTAVSVGAIESTYQKNRVEHVCQRPDISLLPLCYLWKRNQEELLQEMFENEIEAITVKVASCGLNETHLGKNLQELFPTLKKLHEKYESNICGEGGEYESLVVNCPLYREALIISDMKSVVLTPDTVAPVVILQLKLHPPKIPPISEQVTIVD
;
A
#
# COMPACT_ATOMS: atom_id res chain seq x y z
N MET A 1 54.80 4.32 -9.02
CA MET A 1 55.04 3.43 -7.87
C MET A 1 53.89 2.44 -7.84
N PHE A 2 54.16 1.18 -8.24
CA PHE A 2 53.29 -0.03 -8.29
C PHE A 2 51.88 0.14 -8.91
N ALA A 3 51.55 -0.25 -10.16
CA ALA A 3 51.76 -1.51 -10.89
C ALA A 3 51.36 -2.77 -10.11
N PHE A 4 50.20 -3.35 -10.44
CA PHE A 4 50.05 -4.77 -10.80
C PHE A 4 48.68 -5.02 -11.45
N THR A 5 48.63 -4.86 -12.77
CA THR A 5 47.71 -5.60 -13.64
C THR A 5 48.25 -7.02 -13.78
N LYS A 6 47.44 -8.04 -13.50
CA LYS A 6 47.69 -9.42 -13.94
C LYS A 6 46.46 -9.92 -14.69
N SER A 7 46.61 -9.98 -16.01
CA SER A 7 45.78 -10.83 -16.87
C SER A 7 46.04 -12.29 -16.53
N TRP A 8 44.97 -13.06 -16.37
CA TRP A 8 44.98 -14.46 -16.74
C TRP A 8 44.05 -14.59 -17.94
N GLY A 9 44.64 -14.97 -19.08
CA GLY A 9 43.90 -15.27 -20.28
C GLY A 9 42.98 -16.46 -20.04
N ILE A 10 41.69 -16.23 -20.20
CA ILE A 10 40.72 -17.29 -20.47
C ILE A 10 40.23 -17.00 -21.89
N SER A 11 40.40 -18.00 -22.73
CA SER A 11 40.06 -18.07 -24.16
C SER A 11 38.73 -17.39 -24.53
N ASP A 12 38.74 -16.68 -25.65
CA ASP A 12 37.57 -16.16 -26.39
C ASP A 12 36.63 -17.28 -26.89
N GLN A 13 36.03 -18.04 -25.97
CA GLN A 13 35.09 -19.11 -26.30
C GLN A 13 33.87 -19.21 -25.37
N PHE A 14 33.68 -18.26 -24.47
CA PHE A 14 32.47 -18.15 -23.64
C PHE A 14 31.94 -16.71 -23.58
N ARG A 15 31.64 -16.13 -24.75
CA ARG A 15 30.59 -15.11 -24.83
C ARG A 15 29.25 -15.84 -24.90
N GLY A 16 28.82 -16.36 -23.75
CA GLY A 16 27.44 -16.78 -23.58
C GLY A 16 26.56 -15.57 -23.87
N ASN A 17 25.64 -15.71 -24.82
CA ASN A 17 24.52 -14.80 -24.94
C ASN A 17 23.85 -14.74 -23.56
N PHE A 18 24.07 -13.66 -22.81
CA PHE A 18 23.12 -13.29 -21.78
C PHE A 18 21.85 -12.92 -22.54
N MET A 19 20.96 -13.91 -22.72
CA MET A 19 19.58 -13.63 -23.05
C MET A 19 19.08 -12.71 -21.93
N VAL A 20 18.88 -11.44 -22.24
CA VAL A 20 17.99 -10.60 -21.45
C VAL A 20 16.65 -11.32 -21.54
N VAL A 21 16.30 -12.06 -20.50
CA VAL A 21 14.95 -12.61 -20.37
C VAL A 21 14.06 -11.37 -20.30
N GLU A 22 13.32 -11.09 -21.36
CA GLU A 22 12.28 -10.04 -21.33
C GLU A 22 11.36 -10.38 -20.17
N LYS A 23 11.40 -9.56 -19.11
CA LYS A 23 10.43 -9.67 -18.03
C LYS A 23 9.06 -9.37 -18.62
N THR A 24 8.09 -10.26 -18.40
CA THR A 24 6.71 -10.06 -18.83
C THR A 24 6.19 -8.73 -18.27
N LYS A 25 5.84 -7.80 -19.15
CA LYS A 25 5.26 -6.52 -18.75
C LYS A 25 3.76 -6.69 -18.52
N HIS A 26 3.30 -6.36 -17.31
CA HIS A 26 1.89 -6.38 -16.94
C HIS A 26 1.29 -4.97 -16.94
N LYS A 27 0.00 -4.89 -17.25
CA LYS A 27 -0.87 -3.76 -16.92
C LYS A 27 -1.58 -4.07 -15.60
N VAL A 28 -1.46 -3.14 -14.66
CA VAL A 28 -1.70 -3.38 -13.24
C VAL A 28 -2.78 -2.45 -12.72
N VAL A 29 -3.79 -3.02 -12.07
CA VAL A 29 -4.64 -2.27 -11.13
C VAL A 29 -3.96 -2.25 -9.77
N ALA A 30 -3.84 -1.09 -9.12
CA ALA A 30 -3.25 -1.00 -7.80
C ALA A 30 -4.28 -0.85 -6.70
N LEU A 31 -4.26 -1.75 -5.71
CA LEU A 31 -5.04 -1.58 -4.49
C LEU A 31 -4.39 -0.48 -3.65
N VAL A 32 -5.05 0.67 -3.56
CA VAL A 32 -4.53 1.87 -2.89
C VAL A 32 -5.19 2.08 -1.53
N SER A 33 -4.38 2.33 -0.51
CA SER A 33 -4.84 2.68 0.86
C SER A 33 -4.43 4.08 1.29
N GLY A 34 -3.52 4.73 0.55
CA GLY A 34 -2.88 5.99 0.94
C GLY A 34 -1.66 5.81 1.85
N GLY A 35 -1.48 4.63 2.44
CA GLY A 35 -0.32 4.30 3.26
C GLY A 35 0.94 3.96 2.48
N LYS A 36 2.03 3.81 3.23
CA LYS A 36 3.38 3.52 2.71
C LYS A 36 3.46 2.20 1.93
N ASP A 37 2.75 1.16 2.36
CA ASP A 37 2.96 -0.20 1.83
C ASP A 37 2.33 -0.38 0.44
N SER A 38 1.09 0.08 0.29
CA SER A 38 0.43 0.10 -1.03
C SER A 38 1.21 0.98 -2.01
N THR A 39 1.71 2.13 -1.55
CA THR A 39 2.55 3.03 -2.36
C THR A 39 3.88 2.40 -2.77
N TYR A 40 4.58 1.77 -1.83
CA TYR A 40 5.87 1.15 -2.13
C TYR A 40 5.71 -0.03 -3.08
N ASN A 41 4.67 -0.85 -2.93
CA ASN A 41 4.43 -1.95 -3.86
C ASN A 41 4.11 -1.45 -5.29
N MET A 42 3.45 -0.29 -5.44
CA MET A 42 3.30 0.37 -6.75
C MET A 42 4.64 0.84 -7.33
N ILE A 43 5.53 1.39 -6.50
CA ILE A 43 6.89 1.76 -6.94
C ILE A 43 7.65 0.51 -7.41
N ARG A 44 7.58 -0.60 -6.66
CA ARG A 44 8.15 -1.89 -7.06
C ARG A 44 7.59 -2.37 -8.40
N CYS A 45 6.28 -2.30 -8.61
CA CYS A 45 5.67 -2.65 -9.91
C CYS A 45 6.30 -1.87 -11.07
N LYS A 46 6.47 -0.54 -10.91
CA LYS A 46 7.10 0.32 -11.92
C LYS A 46 8.57 -0.03 -12.15
N GLN A 47 9.32 -0.35 -11.09
CA GLN A 47 10.73 -0.77 -11.16
C GLN A 47 10.90 -2.12 -11.86
N GLU A 48 9.94 -3.03 -11.73
CA GLU A 48 9.89 -4.30 -12.47
C GLU A 48 9.40 -4.12 -13.92
N GLY A 49 9.14 -2.89 -14.36
CA GLY A 49 8.76 -2.53 -15.73
C GLY A 49 7.26 -2.63 -16.02
N HIS A 50 6.43 -2.88 -15.01
CA HIS A 50 4.97 -2.92 -15.15
C HIS A 50 4.37 -1.51 -15.22
N GLU A 51 3.14 -1.45 -15.72
CA GLU A 51 2.40 -0.20 -15.93
C GLU A 51 1.18 -0.19 -15.02
N ILE A 52 1.14 0.76 -14.07
CA ILE A 52 -0.07 1.00 -13.28
C ILE A 52 -1.06 1.76 -14.15
N VAL A 53 -2.23 1.16 -14.42
CA VAL A 53 -3.22 1.74 -15.34
C VAL A 53 -4.40 2.38 -14.61
N CYS A 54 -4.72 1.91 -13.41
CA CYS A 54 -5.76 2.49 -12.56
C CYS A 54 -5.54 2.11 -11.09
N LEU A 55 -6.23 2.83 -10.22
CA LEU A 55 -6.28 2.58 -8.78
C LEU A 55 -7.64 1.98 -8.41
N ALA A 56 -7.64 1.09 -7.43
CA ALA A 56 -8.83 0.51 -6.84
C ALA A 56 -8.78 0.64 -5.31
N ASN A 57 -9.88 1.07 -4.70
CA ASN A 57 -9.97 1.29 -3.26
C ASN A 57 -11.30 0.78 -2.71
N LEU A 58 -11.23 0.00 -1.63
CA LEU A 58 -12.37 -0.29 -0.78
C LEU A 58 -12.39 0.71 0.38
N TYR A 59 -13.57 1.24 0.71
CA TYR A 59 -13.74 2.24 1.76
C TYR A 59 -14.90 1.90 2.69
N PRO A 60 -14.83 2.30 3.97
CA PRO A 60 -15.87 2.00 4.96
C PRO A 60 -17.18 2.77 4.68
N SER A 61 -18.32 2.14 4.99
CA SER A 61 -19.67 2.72 4.84
C SER A 61 -19.96 3.92 5.74
N THR A 62 -19.42 3.89 6.96
CA THR A 62 -19.50 4.97 7.95
C THR A 62 -18.10 5.43 8.31
N GLY A 63 -17.86 6.75 8.36
CA GLY A 63 -16.56 7.37 8.63
C GLY A 63 -15.96 7.15 10.03
N THR A 64 -16.26 6.01 10.66
CA THR A 64 -15.74 5.51 11.92
C THR A 64 -15.15 4.13 11.69
N GLU A 65 -13.96 3.92 12.25
CA GLU A 65 -13.17 2.68 12.31
C GLU A 65 -14.04 1.43 12.12
N ILE A 66 -13.89 0.76 10.98
CA ILE A 66 -14.39 -0.61 10.83
C ILE A 66 -13.32 -1.51 11.46
N ASP A 67 -13.73 -2.52 12.22
CA ASP A 67 -12.90 -3.67 12.58
C ASP A 67 -12.55 -4.49 11.31
N SER A 68 -11.89 -3.86 10.32
CA SER A 68 -11.41 -4.52 9.11
C SER A 68 -9.94 -4.83 9.29
N HIS A 69 -9.61 -6.11 9.18
CA HIS A 69 -8.22 -6.57 9.17
C HIS A 69 -7.51 -6.30 7.83
N MET A 70 -8.23 -5.79 6.84
CA MET A 70 -7.77 -5.66 5.46
C MET A 70 -7.48 -4.21 5.04
N TYR A 71 -8.21 -3.22 5.57
CA TYR A 71 -8.22 -1.86 5.02
C TYR A 71 -7.90 -0.78 6.07
N GLN A 72 -7.18 0.24 5.61
CA GLN A 72 -6.78 1.39 6.42
C GLN A 72 -8.02 2.18 6.87
N SER A 73 -8.07 2.55 8.16
CA SER A 73 -9.23 3.22 8.75
C SER A 73 -9.19 4.74 8.55
N VAL A 74 -8.00 5.34 8.53
CA VAL A 74 -7.79 6.80 8.45
C VAL A 74 -7.16 7.18 7.11
N GLY A 75 -7.60 8.28 6.49
CA GLY A 75 -7.01 8.78 5.24
C GLY A 75 -7.70 8.31 3.96
N HIS A 76 -8.83 7.59 4.06
CA HIS A 76 -9.65 7.23 2.88
C HIS A 76 -10.20 8.49 2.17
N GLU A 77 -10.30 9.60 2.88
CA GLU A 77 -10.62 10.93 2.36
C GLU A 77 -9.53 11.49 1.43
N CYS A 78 -8.29 11.01 1.55
CA CYS A 78 -7.17 11.46 0.71
C CYS A 78 -7.07 10.68 -0.61
N ILE A 79 -7.78 9.55 -0.76
CA ILE A 79 -7.62 8.63 -1.91
C ILE A 79 -7.95 9.29 -3.25
N GLU A 80 -9.00 10.11 -3.30
CA GLU A 80 -9.36 10.86 -4.51
C GLU A 80 -8.28 11.86 -4.89
N THR A 81 -7.70 12.55 -3.89
CA THR A 81 -6.58 13.47 -4.09
C THR A 81 -5.32 12.72 -4.53
N ILE A 82 -5.05 11.54 -3.98
CA ILE A 82 -3.95 10.66 -4.40
C ILE A 82 -4.11 10.26 -5.87
N ALA A 83 -5.30 9.81 -6.26
CA ALA A 83 -5.59 9.48 -7.66
C ALA A 83 -5.40 10.69 -8.59
N GLN A 84 -5.82 11.88 -8.14
CA GLN A 84 -5.62 13.14 -8.86
C GLN A 84 -4.13 13.47 -9.03
N VAL A 85 -3.30 13.41 -7.98
CA VAL A 85 -1.87 13.73 -8.11
C VAL A 85 -1.09 12.66 -8.87
N MET A 86 -1.53 11.40 -8.84
CA MET A 86 -0.98 10.33 -9.68
C MET A 86 -1.45 10.40 -11.13
N GLN A 87 -2.57 11.10 -11.39
CA GLN A 87 -3.24 11.15 -12.69
C GLN A 87 -3.61 9.74 -13.20
N LEU A 88 -4.24 8.94 -12.33
CA LEU A 88 -4.71 7.60 -12.62
C LEU A 88 -6.22 7.47 -12.34
N PRO A 89 -6.98 6.77 -13.21
CA PRO A 89 -8.38 6.46 -12.95
C PRO A 89 -8.56 5.80 -11.59
N LEU A 90 -9.66 6.09 -10.90
CA LEU A 90 -9.96 5.57 -9.58
C LEU A 90 -11.30 4.85 -9.55
N TYR A 91 -11.26 3.59 -9.14
CA TYR A 91 -12.43 2.76 -8.88
C TYR A 91 -12.60 2.61 -7.38
N ARG A 92 -13.76 2.98 -6.86
CA ARG A 92 -14.06 2.85 -5.44
C ARG A 92 -15.29 1.99 -5.22
N ARG A 93 -15.26 1.19 -4.16
CA ARG A 93 -16.45 0.47 -3.67
C ARG A 93 -16.53 0.55 -2.15
N GLU A 94 -17.74 0.74 -1.66
CA GLU A 94 -18.04 0.67 -0.23
C GLU A 94 -17.94 -0.77 0.27
N ILE A 95 -17.32 -0.97 1.43
CA ILE A 95 -17.31 -2.26 2.13
C ILE A 95 -18.68 -2.46 2.78
N LYS A 96 -19.41 -3.46 2.29
CA LYS A 96 -20.73 -3.87 2.79
C LYS A 96 -20.64 -5.18 3.55
N GLY A 97 -19.75 -6.07 3.11
CA GLY A 97 -19.43 -7.29 3.82
C GLY A 97 -18.79 -7.01 5.18
N LYS A 98 -18.88 -7.98 6.07
CA LYS A 98 -18.17 -7.98 7.37
C LYS A 98 -16.93 -8.86 7.25
N SER A 99 -15.96 -8.70 8.16
CA SER A 99 -14.89 -9.70 8.30
C SER A 99 -15.48 -10.94 9.00
N ILE A 100 -16.04 -11.87 8.22
CA ILE A 100 -16.76 -13.05 8.74
C ILE A 100 -15.86 -14.27 8.70
N GLU A 101 -15.25 -14.52 7.54
CA GLU A 101 -14.32 -15.63 7.41
C GLU A 101 -12.97 -15.17 7.95
N THR A 102 -12.57 -15.70 9.11
CA THR A 102 -11.30 -15.33 9.76
C THR A 102 -10.23 -16.43 9.62
N LYS A 103 -10.54 -17.56 8.98
CA LYS A 103 -9.57 -18.64 8.73
C LYS A 103 -8.48 -18.19 7.75
N MET A 104 -7.39 -18.96 7.75
CA MET A 104 -6.24 -18.77 6.85
C MET A 104 -6.59 -19.04 5.38
N GLU A 105 -7.36 -20.09 5.12
CA GLU A 105 -7.94 -20.36 3.81
C GLU A 105 -9.30 -19.69 3.74
N TYR A 106 -9.53 -18.91 2.69
CA TYR A 106 -10.80 -18.22 2.51
C TYR A 106 -11.83 -19.18 1.90
N GLU A 107 -12.96 -19.34 2.59
CA GLU A 107 -14.16 -19.96 2.05
C GLU A 107 -15.14 -18.84 1.66
N LYS A 108 -15.73 -18.95 0.46
CA LYS A 108 -16.65 -17.92 -0.05
C LYS A 108 -17.82 -17.72 0.91
N ASN A 109 -18.00 -16.49 1.39
CA ASN A 109 -19.18 -16.06 2.12
C ASN A 109 -19.72 -14.77 1.49
N GLU A 110 -20.98 -14.78 1.05
CA GLU A 110 -21.59 -13.66 0.31
C GLU A 110 -21.69 -12.36 1.12
N ASN A 111 -21.58 -12.45 2.44
CA ASN A 111 -21.61 -11.30 3.33
C ASN A 111 -20.21 -10.90 3.80
N ASP A 112 -19.14 -11.42 3.19
CA ASP A 112 -17.76 -11.11 3.56
C ASP A 112 -17.16 -9.97 2.72
N GLU A 113 -16.30 -9.15 3.34
CA GLU A 113 -15.63 -8.00 2.69
C GLU A 113 -14.85 -8.38 1.43
N ILE A 114 -14.45 -9.64 1.30
CA ILE A 114 -13.74 -10.16 0.12
C ILE A 114 -14.62 -10.25 -1.13
N GLU A 115 -15.93 -10.37 -0.98
CA GLU A 115 -16.84 -10.29 -2.13
C GLU A 115 -16.95 -8.86 -2.67
N ASP A 116 -16.79 -7.84 -1.83
CA ASP A 116 -16.71 -6.45 -2.30
C ASP A 116 -15.42 -6.22 -3.11
N LEU A 117 -14.30 -6.83 -2.71
CA LEU A 117 -13.06 -6.79 -3.50
C LEU A 117 -13.27 -7.45 -4.87
N TYR A 118 -13.98 -8.58 -4.91
CA TYR A 118 -14.32 -9.25 -6.16
C TYR A 118 -15.16 -8.35 -7.08
N VAL A 119 -16.23 -7.74 -6.57
CA VAL A 119 -17.08 -6.83 -7.35
C VAL A 119 -16.28 -5.63 -7.88
N LEU A 120 -15.41 -5.06 -7.04
CA LEU A 120 -14.53 -3.96 -7.43
C LEU A 120 -13.58 -4.35 -8.57
N LEU A 121 -12.85 -5.46 -8.43
CA LEU A 121 -11.91 -5.91 -9.47
C LEU A 121 -12.63 -6.33 -10.76
N LYS A 122 -13.83 -6.91 -10.66
CA LYS A 122 -14.66 -7.22 -11.83
C LYS A 122 -15.04 -5.96 -12.60
N ALA A 123 -15.41 -4.89 -11.89
CA ALA A 123 -15.71 -3.61 -12.52
C ALA A 123 -14.48 -2.98 -13.18
N VAL A 124 -13.30 -3.08 -12.54
CA VAL A 124 -12.03 -2.64 -13.13
C VAL A 124 -11.75 -3.36 -14.44
N ILE A 125 -11.82 -4.70 -14.46
CA ILE A 125 -11.54 -5.50 -15.67
C ILE A 125 -12.54 -5.19 -16.79
N LYS A 126 -13.80 -4.90 -16.45
CA LYS A 126 -14.81 -4.48 -17.44
C LYS A 126 -14.42 -3.19 -18.16
N HIS A 127 -13.80 -2.23 -17.46
CA HIS A 127 -13.37 -0.96 -18.05
C HIS A 127 -11.94 -1.03 -18.62
N HIS A 128 -11.09 -1.89 -18.05
CA HIS A 128 -9.70 -2.10 -18.43
C HIS A 128 -9.45 -3.60 -18.71
N PRO A 129 -9.96 -4.14 -19.84
CA PRO A 129 -9.87 -5.57 -20.15
C PRO A 129 -8.44 -6.06 -20.45
N ASP A 130 -7.49 -5.15 -20.54
CA ASP A 130 -6.06 -5.39 -20.74
C ASP A 130 -5.26 -5.47 -19.42
N VAL A 131 -5.89 -5.23 -18.28
CA VAL A 131 -5.30 -5.48 -16.95
C VAL A 131 -5.07 -6.98 -16.76
N THR A 132 -3.86 -7.34 -16.35
CA THR A 132 -3.43 -8.74 -16.15
C THR A 132 -2.87 -9.01 -14.77
N ALA A 133 -2.72 -7.96 -13.93
CA ALA A 133 -2.16 -8.08 -12.60
C ALA A 133 -2.78 -7.08 -11.62
N VAL A 134 -2.67 -7.38 -10.33
CA VAL A 134 -3.06 -6.50 -9.22
C VAL A 134 -1.89 -6.24 -8.30
N SER A 135 -1.62 -4.98 -7.97
CA SER A 135 -0.61 -4.59 -6.98
C SER A 135 -1.22 -4.61 -5.58
N VAL A 136 -0.55 -5.29 -4.64
CA VAL A 136 -1.02 -5.49 -3.25
C VAL A 136 0.10 -5.17 -2.27
N GLY A 137 -0.14 -4.19 -1.38
CA GLY A 137 0.82 -3.74 -0.38
C GLY A 137 0.86 -4.56 0.92
N ALA A 138 0.64 -5.87 0.90
CA ALA A 138 0.68 -6.70 2.12
C ALA A 138 2.12 -7.14 2.43
N ILE A 139 2.62 -6.90 3.65
CA ILE A 139 3.98 -7.28 4.07
C ILE A 139 4.01 -8.67 4.70
N GLU A 140 3.30 -8.89 5.81
CA GLU A 140 3.43 -10.16 6.56
C GLU A 140 2.16 -10.99 6.50
N SER A 141 1.01 -10.32 6.43
CA SER A 141 -0.31 -10.94 6.51
C SER A 141 -0.57 -11.93 5.37
N THR A 142 -0.36 -13.21 5.67
CA THR A 142 -0.79 -14.32 4.79
C THR A 142 -2.31 -14.33 4.66
N TYR A 143 -3.03 -13.86 5.68
CA TYR A 143 -4.47 -13.64 5.66
C TYR A 143 -4.91 -12.71 4.52
N GLN A 144 -4.28 -11.54 4.39
CA GLN A 144 -4.57 -10.55 3.35
C GLN A 144 -4.19 -11.10 1.97
N LYS A 145 -3.00 -11.69 1.86
CA LYS A 145 -2.52 -12.26 0.60
C LYS A 145 -3.45 -13.35 0.06
N ASN A 146 -3.82 -14.33 0.89
CA ASN A 146 -4.66 -15.45 0.48
C ASN A 146 -6.03 -14.99 -0.03
N ARG A 147 -6.61 -13.94 0.58
CA ARG A 147 -7.90 -13.38 0.16
C ARG A 147 -7.83 -12.70 -1.21
N VAL A 148 -6.79 -11.91 -1.44
CA VAL A 148 -6.58 -11.30 -2.76
C VAL A 148 -6.29 -12.37 -3.81
N GLU A 149 -5.44 -13.35 -3.50
CA GLU A 149 -5.17 -14.49 -4.38
C GLU A 149 -6.44 -15.27 -4.73
N HIS A 150 -7.30 -15.53 -3.75
CA HIS A 150 -8.57 -16.20 -3.98
C HIS A 150 -9.49 -15.43 -4.95
N VAL A 151 -9.59 -14.10 -4.82
CA VAL A 151 -10.34 -13.28 -5.78
C VAL A 151 -9.69 -13.30 -7.16
N CYS A 152 -8.37 -13.19 -7.23
CA CYS A 152 -7.60 -13.16 -8.47
C CYS A 152 -7.69 -14.46 -9.27
N GLN A 153 -7.82 -15.60 -8.58
CA GLN A 153 -7.94 -16.92 -9.19
C GLN A 153 -9.34 -17.22 -9.73
N ARG A 154 -10.34 -16.36 -9.49
CA ARG A 154 -11.69 -16.56 -10.01
C ARG A 154 -11.66 -16.53 -11.55
N PRO A 155 -12.38 -17.44 -12.25
CA PRO A 155 -12.26 -17.59 -13.71
C PRO A 155 -12.58 -16.33 -14.52
N ASP A 156 -13.42 -15.45 -13.99
CA ASP A 156 -13.82 -14.19 -14.64
C ASP A 156 -12.98 -12.97 -14.23
N ILE A 157 -11.97 -13.17 -13.38
CA ILE A 157 -10.99 -12.16 -12.95
C ILE A 157 -9.62 -12.50 -13.51
N SER A 158 -9.08 -13.68 -13.18
CA SER A 158 -7.79 -14.21 -13.67
C SER A 158 -6.65 -13.18 -13.69
N LEU A 159 -6.37 -12.56 -12.54
CA LEU A 159 -5.27 -11.60 -12.38
C LEU A 159 -4.06 -12.23 -11.67
N LEU A 160 -2.85 -11.73 -11.97
CA LEU A 160 -1.65 -12.05 -11.20
C LEU A 160 -1.51 -11.10 -9.99
N PRO A 161 -1.53 -11.58 -8.73
CA PRO A 161 -1.24 -10.74 -7.58
C PRO A 161 0.27 -10.49 -7.45
N LEU A 162 0.65 -9.21 -7.47
CA LEU A 162 2.02 -8.72 -7.30
C LEU A 162 2.22 -8.26 -5.85
N CYS A 163 2.71 -9.15 -5.01
CA CYS A 163 2.93 -8.91 -3.57
C CYS A 163 4.44 -8.85 -3.25
N TYR A 164 5.15 -7.82 -3.73
CA TYR A 164 6.62 -7.74 -3.64
C TYR A 164 7.14 -7.58 -2.20
N LEU A 165 6.30 -7.11 -1.30
CA LEU A 165 6.67 -6.87 0.09
C LEU A 165 6.52 -8.13 0.96
N TRP A 166 5.88 -9.17 0.42
CA TRP A 166 5.46 -10.32 1.21
C TRP A 166 6.65 -11.08 1.80
N LYS A 167 6.63 -11.28 3.13
CA LYS A 167 7.68 -11.96 3.92
C LYS A 167 9.07 -11.34 3.82
N ARG A 168 9.18 -10.07 3.40
CA ARG A 168 10.43 -9.31 3.47
C ARG A 168 10.70 -8.87 4.90
N ASN A 169 11.96 -8.58 5.22
CA ASN A 169 12.34 -7.99 6.50
C ASN A 169 11.76 -6.57 6.60
N GLN A 170 11.04 -6.28 7.68
CA GLN A 170 10.32 -5.01 7.87
C GLN A 170 11.24 -3.81 8.09
N GLU A 171 12.37 -3.99 8.76
CA GLU A 171 13.33 -2.91 8.95
C GLU A 171 13.96 -2.52 7.60
N GLU A 172 14.40 -3.52 6.82
CA GLU A 172 14.92 -3.31 5.47
C GLU A 172 13.87 -2.65 4.57
N LEU A 173 12.63 -3.14 4.59
CA LEU A 173 11.54 -2.56 3.79
C LEU A 173 11.35 -1.08 4.09
N LEU A 174 11.29 -0.72 5.38
CA LEU A 174 11.05 0.66 5.76
C LEU A 174 12.23 1.57 5.36
N GLN A 175 13.47 1.07 5.45
CA GLN A 175 14.64 1.79 4.93
C GLN A 175 14.59 1.95 3.41
N GLU A 176 14.26 0.88 2.68
CA GLU A 176 14.10 0.93 1.22
C GLU A 176 13.03 1.95 0.82
N MET A 177 11.92 2.05 1.55
CA MET A 177 10.88 3.06 1.29
C MET A 177 11.45 4.49 1.37
N PHE A 178 12.30 4.78 2.35
CA PHE A 178 12.97 6.09 2.46
C PHE A 178 13.94 6.33 1.31
N GLU A 179 14.71 5.31 0.93
CA GLU A 179 15.64 5.37 -0.21
C GLU A 179 14.92 5.56 -1.56
N ASN A 180 13.65 5.14 -1.64
CA ASN A 180 12.77 5.33 -2.79
C ASN A 180 11.91 6.60 -2.68
N GLU A 181 12.33 7.56 -1.86
CA GLU A 181 11.73 8.90 -1.73
C GLU A 181 10.24 8.86 -1.34
N ILE A 182 9.83 7.86 -0.55
CA ILE A 182 8.49 7.84 0.05
C ILE A 182 8.50 8.74 1.29
N GLU A 183 7.83 9.87 1.18
CA GLU A 183 7.55 10.76 2.30
C GLU A 183 6.20 10.39 2.90
N ALA A 184 6.21 9.68 4.02
CA ALA A 184 5.02 9.30 4.75
C ALA A 184 4.96 9.97 6.12
N ILE A 185 3.77 10.40 6.54
CA ILE A 185 3.50 10.86 7.90
C ILE A 185 2.67 9.85 8.67
N THR A 186 2.78 9.86 9.99
CA THR A 186 1.96 9.02 10.87
C THR A 186 0.58 9.64 11.07
N VAL A 187 -0.49 8.91 10.77
CA VAL A 187 -1.89 9.41 10.86
C VAL A 187 -2.74 8.67 11.89
N LYS A 188 -2.25 7.55 12.42
CA LYS A 188 -2.82 6.85 13.58
C LYS A 188 -1.68 6.29 14.41
N VAL A 189 -1.86 6.26 15.72
CA VAL A 189 -1.04 5.49 16.64
C VAL A 189 -1.93 4.70 17.58
N ALA A 190 -1.54 3.46 17.91
CA ALA A 190 -2.30 2.55 18.77
C ALA A 190 -1.38 1.55 19.49
N SER A 191 -0.16 1.94 19.83
CA SER A 191 0.84 1.06 20.47
C SER A 191 1.54 1.71 21.66
N CYS A 192 2.03 0.87 22.56
CA CYS A 192 2.79 1.28 23.72
C CYS A 192 4.01 2.11 23.30
N GLY A 193 4.14 3.32 23.88
CA GLY A 193 5.24 4.22 23.58
C GLY A 193 5.05 5.09 22.33
N LEU A 194 3.97 4.89 21.58
CA LEU A 194 3.45 5.85 20.62
C LEU A 194 2.29 6.64 21.25
N ASN A 195 2.17 7.91 20.87
CA ASN A 195 1.19 8.84 21.44
C ASN A 195 0.95 10.00 20.46
N GLU A 196 0.05 10.90 20.83
CA GLU A 196 -0.36 12.05 20.02
C GLU A 196 0.81 12.88 19.46
N THR A 197 1.93 13.00 20.18
CA THR A 197 3.11 13.76 19.71
C THR A 197 3.82 13.13 18.51
N HIS A 198 3.47 11.89 18.15
CA HIS A 198 4.01 11.19 16.99
C HIS A 198 3.13 11.35 15.74
N LEU A 199 1.89 11.82 15.88
CA LEU A 199 1.03 12.11 14.73
C LEU A 199 1.59 13.27 13.91
N GLY A 200 1.45 13.17 12.59
CA GLY A 200 1.96 14.15 11.63
C GLY A 200 3.47 14.11 11.43
N LYS A 201 4.23 13.37 12.26
CA LYS A 201 5.68 13.23 12.06
C LYS A 201 5.98 12.39 10.84
N ASN A 202 7.03 12.79 10.13
CA ASN A 202 7.59 12.01 9.05
C ASN A 202 8.11 10.67 9.60
N LEU A 203 7.86 9.59 8.86
CA LEU A 203 8.17 8.25 9.31
C LEU A 203 9.68 7.97 9.41
N GLN A 204 10.49 8.64 8.59
CA GLN A 204 11.95 8.59 8.67
C GLN A 204 12.47 9.22 9.97
N GLU A 205 11.85 10.31 10.43
CA GLU A 205 12.14 10.92 11.72
C GLU A 205 11.68 10.04 12.90
N LEU A 206 10.57 9.31 12.72
CA LEU A 206 10.01 8.40 13.71
C LEU A 206 10.78 7.07 13.81
N PHE A 207 11.53 6.70 12.76
CA PHE A 207 12.20 5.41 12.64
C PHE A 207 13.08 5.01 13.85
N PRO A 208 13.93 5.88 14.42
CA PRO A 208 14.71 5.54 15.61
C PRO A 208 13.84 5.19 16.84
N THR A 209 12.66 5.79 16.95
CA THR A 209 11.68 5.45 18.01
C THR A 209 11.08 4.08 17.75
N LEU A 210 10.68 3.79 16.50
CA LEU A 210 10.12 2.48 16.12
C LEU A 210 11.11 1.35 16.41
N LYS A 211 12.39 1.54 16.09
CA LYS A 211 13.45 0.55 16.39
C LYS A 211 13.56 0.28 17.90
N LYS A 212 13.54 1.32 18.74
CA LYS A 212 13.57 1.15 20.20
C LYS A 212 12.35 0.42 20.73
N LEU A 213 11.16 0.68 20.15
CA LEU A 213 9.93 -0.01 20.54
C LEU A 213 9.97 -1.48 20.10
N HIS A 214 10.52 -1.78 18.92
CA HIS A 214 10.75 -3.14 18.47
C HIS A 214 11.71 -3.90 19.40
N GLU A 215 12.86 -3.31 19.73
CA GLU A 215 13.85 -3.91 20.64
C GLU A 215 13.28 -4.16 22.05
N LYS A 216 12.38 -3.29 22.53
CA LYS A 216 11.87 -3.34 23.90
C LYS A 216 10.58 -4.16 24.05
N TYR A 217 9.71 -4.13 23.05
CA TYR A 217 8.34 -4.66 23.13
C TYR A 217 7.97 -5.55 21.94
N GLU A 218 8.92 -5.85 21.05
CA GLU A 218 8.69 -6.62 19.81
C GLU A 218 7.62 -5.99 18.90
N SER A 219 7.41 -4.66 19.03
CA SER A 219 6.50 -3.88 18.18
C SER A 219 6.89 -4.03 16.70
N ASN A 220 5.90 -4.11 15.81
CA ASN A 220 6.15 -4.20 14.39
C ASN A 220 6.71 -2.87 13.84
N ILE A 221 7.88 -2.91 13.19
CA ILE A 221 8.54 -1.70 12.66
C ILE A 221 7.73 -1.07 11.53
N CYS A 222 7.08 -1.90 10.70
CA CYS A 222 6.21 -1.46 9.63
C CYS A 222 4.78 -1.14 10.11
N GLY A 223 4.44 -1.34 11.38
CA GLY A 223 3.09 -1.08 11.90
C GLY A 223 2.03 -2.06 11.41
N GLU A 224 2.42 -3.24 10.89
CA GLU A 224 1.48 -4.25 10.38
C GLU A 224 0.51 -4.77 11.44
N GLY A 225 0.89 -4.73 12.72
CA GLY A 225 0.03 -5.09 13.85
C GLY A 225 -1.00 -4.01 14.20
N GLY A 226 -1.05 -2.91 13.44
CA GLY A 226 -1.91 -1.76 13.70
C GLY A 226 -1.28 -0.74 14.66
N GLU A 227 0.02 -0.85 14.96
CA GLU A 227 0.70 0.05 15.89
C GLU A 227 0.66 1.51 15.44
N TYR A 228 0.68 1.72 14.13
CA TYR A 228 0.42 3.01 13.50
C TYR A 228 -0.13 2.82 12.08
N GLU A 229 -0.84 3.83 11.60
CA GLU A 229 -1.17 3.97 10.17
C GLU A 229 -0.41 5.17 9.60
N SER A 230 -0.13 5.15 8.30
CA SER A 230 0.61 6.20 7.60
C SER A 230 -0.18 6.77 6.43
N LEU A 231 0.15 8.01 6.05
CA LEU A 231 -0.28 8.63 4.81
C LEU A 231 0.95 9.09 4.04
N VAL A 232 1.09 8.65 2.80
CA VAL A 232 2.13 9.16 1.89
C VAL A 232 1.71 10.54 1.40
N VAL A 233 2.52 11.55 1.73
CA VAL A 233 2.31 12.93 1.31
C VAL A 233 3.08 13.26 0.03
N ASN A 234 4.17 12.54 -0.25
CA ASN A 234 4.91 12.69 -1.49
C ASN A 234 5.65 11.40 -1.85
N CYS A 235 5.78 11.11 -3.15
CA CYS A 235 6.62 10.03 -3.66
C CYS A 235 6.86 10.19 -5.18
N PRO A 236 7.77 9.41 -5.78
CA PRO A 236 8.05 9.48 -7.23
C PRO A 236 6.90 9.13 -8.17
N LEU A 237 5.78 8.62 -7.65
CA LEU A 237 4.56 8.37 -8.43
C LEU A 237 3.64 9.60 -8.48
N TYR A 238 3.84 10.57 -7.60
CA TYR A 238 3.00 11.76 -7.52
C TYR A 238 3.57 12.85 -8.41
N ARG A 239 2.70 13.53 -9.17
CA ARG A 239 3.09 14.70 -9.98
C ARG A 239 3.18 15.99 -9.16
N GLU A 240 2.52 16.01 -8.01
CA GLU A 240 2.53 17.09 -7.02
C GLU A 240 2.37 16.45 -5.63
N ALA A 241 3.09 16.97 -4.63
CA ALA A 241 2.95 16.53 -3.25
C ALA A 241 1.56 16.91 -2.69
N LEU A 242 1.03 16.09 -1.79
CA LEU A 242 -0.16 16.43 -1.02
C LEU A 242 0.20 17.54 -0.03
N ILE A 243 -0.59 18.62 -0.02
CA ILE A 243 -0.39 19.73 0.91
C ILE A 243 -1.47 19.68 1.98
N ILE A 244 -1.06 19.46 3.23
CA ILE A 244 -1.98 19.46 4.38
C ILE A 244 -2.27 20.91 4.76
N SER A 245 -3.55 21.28 4.71
CA SER A 245 -4.06 22.62 5.04
C SER A 245 -4.43 22.77 6.51
N ASP A 246 -4.91 21.70 7.12
CA ASP A 246 -5.39 21.66 8.49
C ASP A 246 -5.22 20.23 9.02
N MET A 247 -4.89 20.12 10.30
CA MET A 247 -4.74 18.84 10.98
C MET A 247 -5.24 18.94 12.41
N LYS A 248 -5.98 17.94 12.84
CA LYS A 248 -6.54 17.84 14.19
C LYS A 248 -6.37 16.42 14.72
N SER A 249 -5.70 16.29 15.85
CA SER A 249 -5.65 15.03 16.59
C SER A 249 -7.00 14.75 17.26
N VAL A 250 -7.40 13.48 17.23
CA VAL A 250 -8.59 12.97 17.92
C VAL A 250 -8.20 11.71 18.67
N VAL A 251 -8.37 11.74 19.99
CA VAL A 251 -8.20 10.56 20.85
C VAL A 251 -9.47 9.72 20.75
N LEU A 252 -9.35 8.51 20.21
CA LEU A 252 -10.46 7.55 20.14
C LEU A 252 -10.54 6.74 21.44
N THR A 253 -9.39 6.23 21.90
CA THR A 253 -9.29 5.46 23.13
C THR A 253 -8.24 6.13 24.02
N PRO A 254 -8.65 6.78 25.12
CA PRO A 254 -7.70 7.34 26.07
C PRO A 254 -7.07 6.20 26.87
N ASP A 255 -5.74 6.12 26.85
CA ASP A 255 -4.96 5.17 27.64
C ASP A 255 -3.60 5.78 28.01
N THR A 256 -3.06 5.42 29.17
CA THR A 256 -1.78 5.98 29.65
C THR A 256 -0.56 5.27 29.08
N VAL A 257 -0.75 4.09 28.49
CA VAL A 257 0.29 3.20 27.96
C VAL A 257 0.21 3.13 26.44
N ALA A 258 -0.97 2.83 25.89
CA ALA A 258 -1.20 2.62 24.45
C ALA A 258 -2.50 3.33 23.98
N PRO A 259 -2.51 4.67 23.95
CA PRO A 259 -3.66 5.42 23.47
C PRO A 259 -3.90 5.17 21.98
N VAL A 260 -5.17 5.15 21.57
CA VAL A 260 -5.55 5.17 20.15
C VAL A 260 -5.85 6.62 19.76
N VAL A 261 -4.99 7.20 18.93
CA VAL A 261 -5.11 8.58 18.48
C VAL A 261 -4.99 8.63 16.97
N ILE A 262 -5.91 9.34 16.32
CA ILE A 262 -5.92 9.53 14.87
C ILE A 262 -5.73 11.01 14.52
N LEU A 263 -5.29 11.26 13.30
CA LEU A 263 -5.16 12.58 12.71
C LEU A 263 -6.27 12.78 11.69
N GLN A 264 -7.18 13.72 11.97
CA GLN A 264 -8.12 14.24 10.98
C GLN A 264 -7.42 15.31 10.15
N LEU A 265 -7.46 15.16 8.83
CA LEU A 265 -6.68 15.96 7.91
C LEU A 265 -7.61 16.67 6.91
N LYS A 266 -7.20 17.87 6.47
CA LYS A 266 -7.74 18.49 5.26
C LYS A 266 -6.61 18.80 4.31
N LEU A 267 -6.76 18.39 3.06
CA LEU A 267 -5.80 18.70 2.01
C LEU A 267 -6.18 19.98 1.30
N HIS A 268 -5.17 20.78 0.94
CA HIS A 268 -5.34 21.79 -0.09
C HIS A 268 -5.62 21.08 -1.42
N PRO A 269 -6.57 21.58 -2.23
CA PRO A 269 -6.80 21.04 -3.57
C PRO A 269 -5.51 21.07 -4.41
N PRO A 270 -5.14 19.97 -5.08
CA PRO A 270 -4.00 19.97 -5.99
C PRO A 270 -4.20 20.98 -7.12
N LYS A 271 -3.10 21.52 -7.64
CA LYS A 271 -3.14 22.42 -8.80
C LYS A 271 -3.43 21.65 -10.08
N ILE A 272 -3.03 20.39 -10.12
CA ILE A 272 -3.28 19.46 -11.23
C ILE A 272 -4.79 19.23 -11.33
N PRO A 273 -5.40 19.25 -12.54
CA PRO A 273 -6.83 19.05 -12.70
C PRO A 273 -7.28 17.65 -12.24
N PRO A 274 -8.53 17.51 -11.76
CA PRO A 274 -9.13 16.21 -11.49
C PRO A 274 -9.10 15.31 -12.72
N ILE A 275 -9.00 14.00 -12.50
CA ILE A 275 -9.16 13.02 -13.58
C ILE A 275 -10.64 12.84 -13.89
N SER A 276 -10.98 12.64 -15.16
CA SER A 276 -12.36 12.47 -15.62
C SER A 276 -12.98 11.13 -15.22
N GLU A 277 -12.16 10.11 -14.95
CA GLU A 277 -12.59 8.74 -14.66
C GLU A 277 -12.45 8.43 -13.17
N GLN A 278 -13.46 8.83 -12.41
CA GLN A 278 -13.69 8.38 -11.04
C GLN A 278 -15.01 7.60 -11.01
N VAL A 279 -14.92 6.31 -10.74
CA VAL A 279 -16.06 5.40 -10.81
C VAL A 279 -16.35 4.86 -9.40
N THR A 280 -17.49 5.24 -8.84
CA THR A 280 -18.01 4.62 -7.63
C THR A 280 -18.89 3.44 -8.03
N ILE A 281 -18.51 2.24 -7.63
CA ILE A 281 -19.21 1.00 -7.94
C ILE A 281 -20.33 0.79 -6.94
N VAL A 282 -21.55 1.07 -7.41
CA VAL A 282 -22.80 0.72 -6.75
C VAL A 282 -23.29 -0.66 -7.24
N ASP A 283 -24.19 -1.28 -6.49
CA ASP A 283 -24.76 -2.59 -6.84
C ASP A 283 -25.66 -2.54 -8.09
#